data_AF-A0A354ZDE3-F1
#
_entry.id   AF-A0A354ZDE3-F1
#
_cell.length_a   1.000
_cell.length_b   1.000
_cell.length_c   1.000
_cell.angle_alpha   90.00
_cell.angle_beta   90.00
_cell.angle_gamma   90.00
#
_symmetry.space_group_name_H-M   'P 1'
#
loop_
_entity.id
_entity.type
_entity.pdbx_description
1 polymer ?
#
loop_
_entity_poly.entity_id
_entity_poly.type
_entity_poly.pdbx_seq_one_letter_code
_entity_poly.pdbx_strand_id
1 'polypeptide(L)'
;MKKWNILAALFLMVACAATPVLAQNVTNEVHAEKGDIDVLGGIGWGWKGFGISGGVEYIVQKFSIPDLPLSWGVMGLAGLDFGGVDVSAAGMATLHWGMKAYKDFPEFLQNFDWYIGLGFGLGIVPFPPAFGLSTGGGVSYSVNDTLAIDLHSFYIDYFAAGVSGFSQTIGVRYALE
;
A
#
# COMPACT_ATOMS: atom_id res chain seq x y z
N MET A 1 -0.63 15.48 -23.14
CA MET A 1 -0.21 14.10 -23.49
C MET A 1 -0.77 13.73 -24.86
N LYS A 2 0.01 13.07 -25.72
CA LYS A 2 -0.47 12.67 -27.06
C LYS A 2 -1.53 11.56 -26.93
N LYS A 3 -2.54 11.52 -27.81
CA LYS A 3 -3.64 10.53 -27.79
C LYS A 3 -3.15 9.08 -27.71
N TRP A 4 -2.01 8.79 -28.35
CA TRP A 4 -1.35 7.48 -28.30
C TRP A 4 -0.84 7.08 -26.92
N ASN A 5 -0.38 8.03 -26.10
CA ASN A 5 0.08 7.74 -24.74
C ASN A 5 -1.11 7.39 -23.82
N ILE A 6 -2.27 8.02 -24.07
CA ILE A 6 -3.51 7.74 -23.34
C ILE A 6 -4.02 6.35 -23.71
N LEU A 7 -4.01 5.99 -25.00
CA LEU A 7 -4.39 4.66 -25.48
C LEU A 7 -3.46 3.56 -24.97
N ALA A 8 -2.14 3.79 -24.98
CA ALA A 8 -1.17 2.84 -24.44
C ALA A 8 -1.35 2.63 -22.93
N ALA A 9 -1.57 3.70 -22.16
CA ALA A 9 -1.86 3.61 -20.74
C ALA A 9 -3.17 2.85 -20.46
N LEU A 10 -4.23 3.14 -21.23
CA LEU A 10 -5.51 2.40 -21.15
C LEU A 10 -5.33 0.92 -21.48
N PHE A 11 -4.58 0.59 -22.52
CA PHE A 11 -4.31 -0.79 -22.88
C PHE A 11 -3.52 -1.51 -21.79
N LEU A 12 -2.51 -0.87 -21.20
CA LEU A 12 -1.76 -1.43 -20.07
C LEU A 12 -2.66 -1.65 -18.85
N MET A 13 -3.50 -0.67 -18.50
CA MET A 13 -4.44 -0.81 -17.37
C MET A 13 -5.45 -1.93 -17.59
N VAL A 14 -6.00 -2.05 -18.80
CA VAL A 14 -6.92 -3.14 -19.16
C VAL A 14 -6.19 -4.48 -19.16
N ALA A 15 -4.97 -4.55 -19.67
CA ALA A 15 -4.16 -5.76 -19.64
C ALA A 15 -3.86 -6.21 -18.20
N CYS A 16 -3.46 -5.28 -17.31
CA CYS A 16 -3.25 -5.52 -15.88
C CYS A 16 -4.53 -5.94 -15.14
N ALA A 17 -5.67 -5.34 -15.47
CA ALA A 17 -6.96 -5.68 -14.87
C ALA A 17 -7.53 -7.02 -15.40
N ALA A 18 -7.21 -7.38 -16.64
CA ALA A 18 -7.63 -8.63 -17.27
C ALA A 18 -6.69 -9.82 -16.98
N THR A 19 -5.46 -9.57 -16.53
CA THR A 19 -4.46 -10.63 -16.30
C THR A 19 -4.92 -11.68 -15.27
N PRO A 20 -5.63 -11.33 -14.18
CA PRO A 20 -6.21 -12.32 -13.27
C PRO A 20 -7.20 -13.27 -13.93
N VAL A 21 -8.02 -12.75 -14.84
CA VAL A 21 -9.07 -13.51 -15.55
C VAL A 21 -8.48 -14.42 -16.63
N LEU A 22 -7.24 -14.16 -17.05
CA LEU A 22 -6.53 -14.93 -18.06
C LEU A 22 -5.52 -15.92 -17.48
N ALA A 23 -5.23 -15.84 -16.18
CA ALA A 23 -4.32 -16.76 -15.51
C ALA A 23 -4.98 -18.14 -15.37
N GLN A 24 -4.23 -19.19 -15.70
CA GLN A 24 -4.75 -20.56 -15.68
C GLN A 24 -4.24 -21.33 -14.45
N ASN A 25 -3.06 -20.97 -13.95
CA ASN A 25 -2.42 -21.58 -12.79
C ASN A 25 -2.32 -20.58 -11.63
N VAL A 26 -3.46 -20.32 -10.98
CA VAL A 26 -3.54 -19.50 -9.77
C VAL A 26 -3.50 -20.38 -8.54
N THR A 27 -2.57 -20.08 -7.63
CA THR A 27 -2.41 -20.78 -6.33
C THR A 27 -2.93 -19.91 -5.18
N ASN A 28 -2.85 -20.43 -3.96
CA ASN A 28 -3.19 -19.67 -2.74
C ASN A 28 -1.98 -18.96 -2.12
N GLU A 29 -0.82 -18.96 -2.77
CA GLU A 29 0.38 -18.33 -2.24
C GLU A 29 0.33 -16.82 -2.37
N VAL A 30 0.54 -16.11 -1.28
CA VAL A 30 0.61 -14.64 -1.25
C VAL A 30 1.84 -14.20 -0.46
N HIS A 31 2.25 -12.94 -0.60
CA HIS A 31 3.32 -12.36 0.24
C HIS A 31 2.80 -11.88 1.59
N ALA A 32 1.51 -11.55 1.67
CA ALA A 32 0.83 -11.17 2.91
C ALA A 32 -0.01 -12.36 3.41
N GLU A 33 0.59 -13.26 4.18
CA GLU A 33 -0.08 -14.44 4.72
C GLU A 33 -0.83 -14.15 6.00
N LYS A 34 -1.86 -14.96 6.29
CA LYS A 34 -2.67 -14.78 7.50
C LYS A 34 -1.81 -14.98 8.75
N GLY A 35 -1.81 -13.98 9.62
CA GLY A 35 -1.06 -13.99 10.88
C GLY A 35 0.24 -13.20 10.82
N ASP A 36 0.66 -12.77 9.63
CA ASP A 36 1.88 -12.00 9.47
C ASP A 36 1.76 -10.63 10.15
N ILE A 37 2.85 -10.21 10.79
CA ILE A 37 3.02 -8.84 11.28
C ILE A 37 4.11 -8.19 10.44
N ASP A 38 3.73 -7.23 9.62
CA ASP A 38 4.65 -6.45 8.81
C ASP A 38 5.03 -5.15 9.50
N VAL A 39 6.32 -4.84 9.55
CA VAL A 39 6.82 -3.53 9.94
C VAL A 39 7.35 -2.85 8.69
N LEU A 40 6.93 -1.62 8.44
CA LEU A 40 7.35 -0.85 7.28
C LEU A 40 7.87 0.52 7.66
N GLY A 41 8.83 1.03 6.90
CA GLY A 41 9.46 2.32 7.18
C GLY A 41 10.31 2.82 6.04
N GLY A 42 10.29 4.13 5.83
CA GLY A 42 10.99 4.76 4.72
C GLY A 42 11.07 6.27 4.81
N ILE A 43 11.63 6.84 3.75
CA ILE A 43 11.73 8.28 3.52
C ILE A 43 10.79 8.68 2.40
N GLY A 44 10.22 9.87 2.49
CA GLY A 44 9.17 10.27 1.58
C GLY A 44 8.93 11.76 1.50
N TRP A 45 7.93 12.10 0.71
CA TRP A 45 7.44 13.47 0.56
C TRP A 45 6.03 13.58 1.14
N GLY A 46 5.94 14.23 2.30
CA GLY A 46 4.70 14.65 2.92
C GLY A 46 4.09 15.88 2.23
N TRP A 47 2.97 16.36 2.75
CA TRP A 47 2.30 17.55 2.21
C TRP A 47 3.05 18.86 2.49
N LYS A 48 3.96 18.88 3.47
CA LYS A 48 4.74 20.04 3.88
C LYS A 48 6.22 19.96 3.48
N GLY A 49 6.68 18.84 2.92
CA GLY A 49 8.07 18.62 2.54
C GLY A 49 8.56 17.19 2.72
N PHE A 50 9.88 17.06 2.77
CA PHE A 50 10.56 15.79 2.99
C PHE A 50 10.34 15.26 4.41
N GLY A 51 10.19 13.96 4.57
CA GLY A 51 9.90 13.34 5.85
C GLY A 51 10.22 11.86 5.93
N ILE A 52 9.87 11.27 7.08
CA ILE A 52 9.89 9.82 7.31
C ILE A 52 8.47 9.33 7.55
N SER A 53 8.18 8.12 7.10
CA SER A 53 6.90 7.45 7.33
C SER A 53 7.13 5.98 7.56
N GLY A 54 6.32 5.38 8.41
CA GLY A 54 6.38 3.97 8.70
C GLY A 54 5.16 3.50 9.48
N GLY A 55 5.13 2.23 9.81
CA GLY A 55 3.98 1.64 10.46
C GLY A 55 4.10 0.16 10.67
N VAL A 56 2.99 -0.40 11.13
CA VAL A 56 2.82 -1.83 11.37
C VAL A 56 1.51 -2.26 10.74
N GLU A 57 1.52 -3.42 10.11
CA GLU A 57 0.35 -4.07 9.54
C GLU A 57 0.23 -5.48 10.10
N TYR A 58 -0.99 -5.89 10.41
CA TYR A 58 -1.31 -7.25 10.77
C TYR A 58 -2.28 -7.84 9.75
N ILE A 59 -1.90 -8.95 9.12
CA ILE A 59 -2.72 -9.60 8.11
C ILE A 59 -3.71 -10.54 8.80
N VAL A 60 -4.98 -10.19 8.71
CA VAL A 60 -6.04 -10.83 9.50
C VAL A 60 -6.60 -12.07 8.82
N GLN A 61 -6.80 -12.03 7.50
CA GLN A 61 -7.38 -13.15 6.77
C GLN A 61 -7.01 -13.11 5.28
N LYS A 62 -6.85 -14.31 4.70
CA LYS A 62 -6.78 -14.53 3.27
C LYS A 62 -8.15 -14.92 2.71
N PHE A 63 -8.53 -14.34 1.58
CA PHE A 63 -9.74 -14.69 0.85
C PHE A 63 -9.42 -15.71 -0.25
N SER A 64 -10.36 -16.62 -0.46
CA SER A 64 -10.31 -17.57 -1.58
C SER A 64 -11.41 -17.21 -2.57
N ILE A 65 -11.21 -16.11 -3.29
CA ILE A 65 -12.03 -15.76 -4.45
C ILE A 65 -11.34 -16.38 -5.67
N PRO A 66 -12.05 -17.10 -6.56
CA PRO A 66 -11.44 -17.69 -7.75
C PRO A 66 -10.60 -16.67 -8.52
N ASP A 67 -9.34 -17.05 -8.78
CA ASP A 67 -8.35 -16.28 -9.54
C ASP A 67 -7.96 -14.89 -8.96
N LEU A 68 -8.42 -14.59 -7.75
CA LEU A 68 -8.16 -13.34 -7.02
C LEU A 68 -7.57 -13.66 -5.64
N PRO A 69 -6.23 -13.82 -5.57
CA PRO A 69 -5.49 -14.09 -4.34
C PRO A 69 -5.40 -12.80 -3.52
N LEU A 70 -6.41 -12.60 -2.67
CA LEU A 70 -6.54 -11.39 -1.86
C LEU A 70 -6.30 -11.71 -0.38
N SER A 71 -5.59 -10.82 0.30
CA SER A 71 -5.47 -10.82 1.76
C SER A 71 -5.99 -9.51 2.32
N TRP A 72 -6.54 -9.52 3.53
CA TRP A 72 -6.87 -8.29 4.25
C TRP A 72 -6.12 -8.18 5.55
N GLY A 73 -5.77 -6.94 5.88
CA GLY A 73 -5.06 -6.60 7.09
C GLY A 73 -5.62 -5.36 7.75
N VAL A 74 -5.00 -5.03 8.89
CA VAL A 74 -5.18 -3.76 9.57
C VAL A 74 -3.81 -3.13 9.73
N MET A 75 -3.67 -1.92 9.20
CA MET A 75 -2.42 -1.17 9.16
C MET A 75 -2.54 0.12 9.97
N GLY A 76 -1.54 0.37 10.82
CA GLY A 76 -1.29 1.67 11.43
C GLY A 76 -0.08 2.31 10.77
N LEU A 77 -0.25 3.49 10.18
CA LEU A 77 0.82 4.32 9.63
C LEU A 77 1.00 5.61 10.42
N ALA A 78 2.23 6.09 10.49
CA ALA A 78 2.54 7.42 10.98
C ALA A 78 3.67 8.04 10.16
N GLY A 79 3.64 9.36 10.01
CA GLY A 79 4.65 10.11 9.30
C GLY A 79 4.98 11.44 9.97
N LEU A 80 6.22 11.87 9.78
CA LEU A 80 6.77 13.14 10.24
C LEU A 80 7.41 13.86 9.06
N ASP A 81 6.87 15.03 8.72
CA ASP A 81 7.35 15.92 7.67
C ASP A 81 8.20 17.05 8.25
N PHE A 82 9.40 17.28 7.72
CA PHE A 82 10.35 18.27 8.23
C PHE A 82 10.22 19.67 7.60
N GLY A 83 9.46 19.84 6.51
CA GLY A 83 9.34 21.13 5.81
C GLY A 83 8.47 22.16 6.53
N GLY A 84 7.66 21.72 7.50
CA GLY A 84 6.87 22.58 8.38
C GLY A 84 6.49 21.93 9.71
N VAL A 85 7.15 20.83 10.07
CA VAL A 85 6.80 19.91 11.19
C VAL A 85 5.32 19.55 11.16
N ASP A 86 4.97 18.58 10.32
CA ASP A 86 3.65 17.96 10.30
C ASP A 86 3.75 16.52 10.80
N VAL A 87 2.88 16.15 11.72
CA VAL A 87 2.79 14.76 12.20
C VAL A 87 1.40 14.25 11.90
N SER A 88 1.34 13.14 11.18
CA SER A 88 0.10 12.50 10.76
C SER A 88 0.14 11.02 11.07
N ALA A 89 -1.00 10.46 11.46
CA ALA A 89 -1.16 9.03 11.69
C ALA A 89 -2.49 8.54 11.11
N ALA A 90 -2.53 7.28 10.67
CA ALA A 90 -3.71 6.65 10.11
C ALA A 90 -3.84 5.20 10.58
N GLY A 91 -5.06 4.77 10.86
CA GLY A 91 -5.44 3.37 11.02
C GLY A 91 -6.36 2.96 9.88
N MET A 92 -6.01 1.91 9.15
CA MET A 92 -6.69 1.49 7.93
C MET A 92 -6.93 0.00 7.90
N ALA A 93 -8.06 -0.42 7.35
CA ALA A 93 -8.18 -1.78 6.81
C ALA A 93 -7.52 -1.80 5.44
N THR A 94 -6.75 -2.85 5.16
CA THR A 94 -6.00 -3.00 3.91
C THR A 94 -6.49 -4.21 3.13
N LEU A 95 -6.41 -4.12 1.81
CA LEU A 95 -6.67 -5.22 0.90
C LEU A 95 -5.47 -5.37 -0.02
N HIS A 96 -4.83 -6.53 0.06
CA HIS A 96 -3.65 -6.92 -0.68
C HIS A 96 -4.04 -7.80 -1.86
N TRP A 97 -3.31 -7.64 -2.94
CA TRP A 97 -3.37 -8.47 -4.12
C TRP A 97 -1.94 -8.95 -4.42
N GLY A 98 -1.68 -10.18 -4.00
CA GLY A 98 -0.38 -10.81 -4.09
C GLY A 98 -0.16 -11.49 -5.43
N MET A 99 0.88 -11.09 -6.14
CA MET A 99 1.16 -11.62 -7.47
C MET A 99 1.84 -13.00 -7.43
N LYS A 100 2.33 -13.43 -6.25
CA LYS A 100 2.98 -14.74 -5.99
C LYS A 100 2.12 -15.93 -6.42
N ALA A 101 0.81 -15.75 -6.36
CA ALA A 101 -0.16 -16.78 -6.68
C ALA A 101 -0.20 -17.13 -8.17
N TYR A 102 0.14 -16.22 -9.08
CA TYR A 102 0.06 -16.41 -10.52
C TYR A 102 1.30 -17.09 -11.08
N LYS A 103 1.29 -18.43 -11.14
CA LYS A 103 2.48 -19.21 -11.55
C LYS A 103 2.83 -19.08 -13.03
N ASP A 104 1.89 -18.61 -13.83
CA ASP A 104 2.09 -18.33 -15.25
C ASP A 104 2.84 -17.01 -15.49
N PHE A 105 2.96 -16.14 -14.48
CA PHE A 105 3.64 -14.86 -14.64
C PHE A 105 5.16 -15.02 -14.55
N PRO A 106 5.94 -14.13 -15.19
CA PRO A 106 7.38 -14.05 -14.94
C PRO A 106 7.67 -13.89 -13.44
N GLU A 107 8.73 -14.53 -12.95
CA GLU A 107 9.15 -14.49 -11.53
C GLU A 107 9.25 -13.05 -11.01
N PHE A 108 9.76 -12.13 -11.83
CA PHE A 108 9.79 -10.71 -11.52
C PHE A 108 8.41 -10.13 -11.13
N LEU A 109 7.35 -10.51 -11.85
CA LEU A 109 5.99 -10.05 -11.55
C LEU A 109 5.41 -10.75 -10.33
N GLN A 110 5.77 -12.02 -10.09
CA GLN A 110 5.32 -12.78 -8.93
C GLN A 110 5.81 -12.18 -7.61
N ASN A 111 6.90 -11.42 -7.61
CA ASN A 111 7.45 -10.75 -6.42
C ASN A 111 6.69 -9.49 -5.99
N PHE A 112 5.69 -9.03 -6.75
CA PHE A 112 4.91 -7.87 -6.35
C PHE A 112 3.74 -8.22 -5.44
N ASP A 113 3.45 -7.32 -4.51
CA ASP A 113 2.23 -7.27 -3.74
C ASP A 113 1.67 -5.84 -3.80
N TRP A 114 0.42 -5.71 -4.22
CA TRP A 114 -0.27 -4.43 -4.34
C TRP A 114 -1.28 -4.31 -3.22
N TYR A 115 -1.41 -3.15 -2.59
CA TYR A 115 -2.44 -2.98 -1.58
C TYR A 115 -3.08 -1.60 -1.59
N ILE A 116 -4.34 -1.58 -1.17
CA ILE A 116 -5.11 -0.36 -0.93
C ILE A 116 -5.60 -0.36 0.52
N GLY A 117 -5.69 0.82 1.11
CA GLY A 117 -6.11 1.03 2.49
C GLY A 117 -7.23 2.04 2.59
N LEU A 118 -8.19 1.77 3.47
CA LEU A 118 -9.26 2.69 3.84
C LEU A 118 -9.46 2.68 5.35
N GLY A 119 -9.56 3.85 5.96
CA GLY A 119 -9.86 3.98 7.38
C GLY A 119 -9.92 5.43 7.82
N PHE A 120 -9.27 5.73 8.93
CA PHE A 120 -9.31 7.05 9.55
C PHE A 120 -7.92 7.53 9.91
N GLY A 121 -7.75 8.86 9.90
CA GLY A 121 -6.48 9.49 10.22
C GLY A 121 -6.62 10.69 11.13
N LEU A 122 -5.49 11.05 11.71
CA LEU A 122 -5.30 12.17 12.62
C LEU A 122 -4.11 13.00 12.17
N GLY A 123 -4.30 14.30 11.99
CA GLY A 123 -3.22 15.28 12.06
C GLY A 123 -2.97 15.64 13.52
N ILE A 124 -1.72 15.63 13.96
CA ILE A 124 -1.32 15.83 15.36
C ILE A 124 -0.65 17.20 15.54
N VAL A 125 0.27 17.55 14.64
CA VAL A 125 1.06 18.80 14.67
C VAL A 125 0.97 19.44 13.29
N PRO A 126 0.81 20.78 13.16
CA PRO A 126 0.97 21.83 14.19
C PRO A 126 -0.32 22.51 14.71
N PHE A 127 -1.42 21.79 14.93
CA PHE A 127 -2.74 22.25 15.48
C PHE A 127 -3.76 22.81 14.46
N PRO A 128 -5.08 22.67 14.79
CA PRO A 128 -5.66 21.78 15.80
C PRO A 128 -5.65 20.31 15.34
N PRO A 129 -5.66 19.32 16.25
CA PRO A 129 -5.77 17.92 15.87
C PRO A 129 -7.00 17.73 14.98
N ALA A 130 -6.77 17.21 13.78
CA ALA A 130 -7.79 17.10 12.77
C ALA A 130 -8.03 15.62 12.46
N PHE A 131 -9.28 15.21 12.46
CA PHE A 131 -9.71 13.83 12.22
C PHE A 131 -10.42 13.74 10.88
N GLY A 132 -10.19 12.65 10.16
CA GLY A 132 -10.65 12.51 8.80
C GLY A 132 -10.68 11.09 8.28
N LEU A 133 -11.23 10.94 7.08
CA LEU A 133 -11.10 9.70 6.32
C LEU A 133 -9.67 9.57 5.82
N SER A 134 -9.10 8.38 5.97
CA SER A 134 -7.79 8.05 5.43
C SER A 134 -7.92 7.08 4.29
N THR A 135 -7.29 7.38 3.16
CA THR A 135 -7.06 6.43 2.08
C THR A 135 -5.56 6.25 1.93
N GLY A 136 -5.14 5.07 1.52
CA GLY A 136 -3.74 4.79 1.31
C GLY A 136 -3.55 3.57 0.43
N GLY A 137 -2.30 3.19 0.27
CA GLY A 137 -1.95 2.03 -0.50
C GLY A 137 -0.49 2.06 -0.88
N GLY A 138 -0.06 0.97 -1.48
CA GLY A 138 1.32 0.82 -1.87
C GLY A 138 1.54 -0.38 -2.76
N VAL A 139 2.80 -0.53 -3.11
CA VAL A 139 3.32 -1.69 -3.81
C VAL A 139 4.61 -2.11 -3.13
N SER A 140 4.69 -3.38 -2.80
CA SER A 140 5.86 -4.03 -2.23
C SER A 140 6.47 -4.97 -3.27
N TYR A 141 7.80 -5.02 -3.33
CA TYR A 141 8.57 -5.97 -4.12
C TYR A 141 9.39 -6.86 -3.20
N SER A 142 9.00 -8.12 -3.08
CA SER A 142 9.66 -9.11 -2.22
C SER A 142 11.06 -9.43 -2.75
N VAL A 143 12.07 -9.17 -1.91
CA VAL A 143 13.46 -9.56 -2.16
C VAL A 143 13.69 -10.98 -1.66
N ASN A 144 13.01 -11.38 -0.58
CA ASN A 144 12.91 -12.73 -0.04
C ASN A 144 11.61 -12.87 0.78
N ASP A 145 11.45 -13.96 1.51
CA ASP A 145 10.22 -14.25 2.27
C ASP A 145 9.94 -13.28 3.44
N THR A 146 10.95 -12.53 3.91
CA THR A 146 10.77 -11.61 5.06
C THR A 146 11.00 -10.14 4.70
N LEU A 147 11.72 -9.83 3.61
CA LEU A 147 12.13 -8.48 3.25
C LEU A 147 11.59 -8.09 1.88
N ALA A 148 10.95 -6.91 1.83
CA ALA A 148 10.51 -6.28 0.59
C ALA A 148 10.95 -4.81 0.51
N ILE A 149 11.14 -4.32 -0.72
CA ILE A 149 11.20 -2.88 -1.01
C ILE A 149 9.76 -2.38 -1.09
N ASP A 150 9.43 -1.35 -0.33
CA ASP A 150 8.06 -0.85 -0.23
C ASP A 150 7.95 0.59 -0.73
N LEU A 151 6.90 0.84 -1.52
CA LEU A 151 6.45 2.17 -1.89
C LEU A 151 5.03 2.34 -1.38
N HIS A 152 4.82 3.21 -0.40
CA HIS A 152 3.50 3.47 0.16
C HIS A 152 3.14 4.94 0.20
N SER A 153 1.85 5.19 0.35
CA SER A 153 1.28 6.51 0.55
C SER A 153 0.06 6.41 1.46
N PHE A 154 -0.24 7.48 2.16
CA PHE A 154 -1.51 7.64 2.84
C PHE A 154 -1.91 9.10 2.85
N TYR A 155 -3.21 9.34 2.76
CA TYR A 155 -3.82 10.63 2.62
C TYR A 155 -4.99 10.72 3.58
N ILE A 156 -5.09 11.83 4.31
CA ILE A 156 -6.15 12.09 5.26
C ILE A 156 -6.91 13.33 4.82
N ASP A 157 -8.23 13.18 4.62
CA ASP A 157 -9.16 14.27 4.35
C ASP A 157 -9.94 14.62 5.62
N TYR A 158 -9.66 15.78 6.20
CA TYR A 158 -10.21 16.16 7.50
C TYR A 158 -11.66 16.64 7.40
N PHE A 159 -12.51 16.20 8.33
CA PHE A 159 -13.91 16.65 8.39
C PHE A 159 -14.07 18.15 8.65
N ALA A 160 -13.09 18.78 9.31
CA ALA A 160 -13.09 20.20 9.66
C ALA A 160 -12.33 21.10 8.65
N ALA A 161 -12.14 20.60 7.42
CA ALA A 161 -11.31 21.16 6.35
C ALA A 161 -9.80 21.01 6.56
N GLY A 162 -9.08 20.77 5.45
CA GLY A 162 -7.65 20.52 5.42
C GLY A 162 -7.31 19.08 5.09
N VAL A 163 -6.03 18.85 4.76
CA VAL A 163 -5.52 17.55 4.35
C VAL A 163 -4.14 17.33 4.96
N SER A 164 -3.78 16.06 5.19
CA SER A 164 -2.39 15.68 5.47
C SER A 164 -2.09 14.24 5.03
N GLY A 165 -0.92 13.74 5.40
CA GLY A 165 -0.40 12.43 5.04
C GLY A 165 0.92 12.49 4.25
N PHE A 166 1.23 11.39 3.58
CA PHE A 166 2.42 11.22 2.76
C PHE A 166 2.03 10.86 1.34
N SER A 167 2.48 11.68 0.38
CA SER A 167 2.18 11.46 -1.02
C SER A 167 2.89 10.21 -1.55
N GLN A 168 4.15 10.00 -1.15
CA GLN A 168 4.98 8.88 -1.56
C GLN A 168 6.07 8.66 -0.50
N THR A 169 6.24 7.43 -0.04
CA THR A 169 7.33 6.98 0.83
C THR A 169 7.96 5.76 0.20
N ILE A 170 9.28 5.79 0.00
CA ILE A 170 10.05 4.63 -0.41
C ILE A 170 10.85 4.11 0.78
N GLY A 171 10.85 2.80 0.97
CA GLY A 171 11.47 2.19 2.13
C GLY A 171 11.50 0.67 2.04
N VAL A 172 11.40 0.06 3.21
CA VAL A 172 11.41 -1.39 3.39
C VAL A 172 10.16 -1.84 4.14
N ARG A 173 9.72 -3.05 3.84
CA ARG A 173 8.77 -3.83 4.63
C ARG A 173 9.49 -5.08 5.13
N TYR A 174 9.29 -5.41 6.38
CA TYR A 174 9.87 -6.56 7.05
C TYR A 174 8.77 -7.37 7.76
N ALA A 175 8.59 -8.63 7.37
CA ALA A 175 7.68 -9.55 8.03
C ALA A 175 8.31 -10.13 9.31
N LEU A 176 7.60 -10.04 10.42
CA LEU A 176 7.95 -10.65 11.70
C LEU A 176 7.28 -12.03 11.79
N GLU A 177 8.10 -13.07 11.92
CA GLU A 177 7.66 -14.44 12.24
C GLU A 177 7.25 -14.62 13.71
#